data_AF-A0A952TRB4-F1
#
_entry.id   AF-A0A952TRB4-F1
#
_cell.length_a   1.000
_cell.length_b   1.000
_cell.length_c   1.000
_cell.angle_alpha   90.00
_cell.angle_beta   90.00
_cell.angle_gamma   90.00
#
_symmetry.space_group_name_H-M   'P 1'
#
loop_
_entity.id
_entity.type
_entity.pdbx_description
1 polymer ?
#
loop_
_entity_poly.entity_id
_entity_poly.type
_entity_poly.pdbx_seq_one_letter_code
_entity_poly.pdbx_strand_id
1 'polypeptide(L)'
;MTYDGFKGQMELGIQRNPERDRNFHLGGRSFYFFDFDDNIVFLSTSLVIFHKETGDELLLTSGDWARFHHTIGKQGPFKDYEIRFDDQTGSFRNFRDHHPEELMKLGRQRQLFVEDVAAAMGVPDLQWKGPSWECFYHAAFNQRPVSLITARGHHPDTLKDGIRLFVDRRILPLEPNYLSIYPVSNVSTRQALGDGELILSVAELKQRAIRASVEKALELYGYSAHHRFGMSDDDPKNIQLIVEEMTRLKNDYPEMSFFMIETHEGSFLKHEITLSGVSSQKSDGVPQMSLFEKSRTEV
;
A
#
# COMPACT_ATOMS: atom_id res chain seq x y z
N MET A 1 -31.27 -22.67 -6.79
CA MET A 1 -30.30 -23.12 -5.77
C MET A 1 -29.52 -21.90 -5.33
N THR A 2 -29.90 -21.34 -4.19
CA THR A 2 -29.24 -20.21 -3.55
C THR A 2 -28.05 -20.73 -2.76
N TYR A 3 -26.84 -20.37 -3.18
CA TYR A 3 -25.63 -20.64 -2.41
C TYR A 3 -25.60 -19.68 -1.21
N ASP A 4 -25.63 -20.25 -0.01
CA ASP A 4 -25.54 -19.54 1.27
C ASP A 4 -24.06 -19.12 1.45
N GLY A 5 -23.79 -17.83 1.25
CA GLY A 5 -22.46 -17.26 1.38
C GLY A 5 -22.05 -17.18 2.85
N PHE A 6 -20.81 -17.59 3.12
CA PHE A 6 -20.13 -17.52 4.41
C PHE A 6 -20.38 -16.18 5.12
N LYS A 7 -21.03 -16.25 6.29
CA LYS A 7 -21.18 -15.14 7.24
C LYS A 7 -19.85 -14.91 7.97
N GLY A 8 -18.94 -14.18 7.34
CA GLY A 8 -17.88 -13.46 8.03
C GLY A 8 -18.42 -12.09 8.45
N GLN A 9 -18.60 -11.89 9.77
CA GLN A 9 -19.01 -10.66 10.46
C GLN A 9 -20.35 -10.03 10.00
N MET A 10 -21.28 -9.84 10.94
CA MET A 10 -22.56 -9.18 10.67
C MET A 10 -22.32 -7.73 10.20
N GLU A 11 -22.37 -7.48 8.89
CA GLU A 11 -22.79 -6.18 8.38
C GLU A 11 -24.25 -5.98 8.82
N LEU A 12 -24.43 -5.36 9.99
CA LEU A 12 -25.70 -4.73 10.33
C LEU A 12 -26.00 -3.80 9.15
N GLY A 13 -27.10 -4.01 8.45
CA GLY A 13 -27.53 -3.31 7.23
C GLY A 13 -27.79 -1.80 7.42
N ILE A 14 -26.88 -1.10 8.08
CA ILE A 14 -26.81 0.33 8.21
C ILE A 14 -26.32 0.82 6.85
N GLN A 15 -27.22 1.40 6.06
CA GLN A 15 -26.85 2.12 4.85
C GLN A 15 -25.89 3.25 5.23
N ARG A 16 -24.60 3.04 4.99
CA ARG A 16 -23.60 4.10 5.10
C ARG A 16 -23.83 5.08 3.97
N ASN A 17 -23.85 6.37 4.27
CA ASN A 17 -23.93 7.42 3.26
C ASN A 17 -22.52 7.92 2.93
N PRO A 18 -22.20 8.19 1.65
CA PRO A 18 -20.94 8.82 1.30
C PRO A 18 -20.76 10.18 1.99
N GLU A 19 -19.57 10.40 2.53
CA GLU A 19 -19.19 11.60 3.26
C GLU A 19 -18.37 12.53 2.36
N ARG A 20 -18.56 13.86 2.48
CA ARG A 20 -17.72 14.84 1.77
C ARG A 20 -16.36 14.99 2.45
N ASP A 21 -15.37 15.48 1.69
CA ASP A 21 -14.08 15.85 2.28
C ASP A 21 -14.27 16.88 3.39
N ARG A 22 -13.51 16.78 4.49
CA ARG A 22 -13.67 17.66 5.67
C ARG A 22 -13.64 19.13 5.30
N ASN A 23 -12.71 19.50 4.42
CA ASN A 23 -12.52 20.88 3.97
C ASN A 23 -13.10 21.12 2.58
N PHE A 24 -14.02 20.28 2.10
CA PHE A 24 -14.57 20.41 0.74
C PHE A 24 -15.13 21.81 0.46
N HIS A 25 -15.80 22.39 1.45
CA HIS A 25 -16.37 23.75 1.37
C HIS A 25 -15.32 24.86 1.24
N LEU A 26 -14.05 24.57 1.55
CA LEU A 26 -12.89 25.46 1.38
C LEU A 26 -12.04 25.07 0.15
N GLY A 27 -12.58 24.23 -0.74
CA GLY A 27 -11.83 23.68 -1.87
C GLY A 27 -10.80 22.61 -1.49
N GLY A 28 -10.84 22.11 -0.25
CA GLY A 28 -9.92 21.09 0.26
C GLY A 28 -10.33 19.67 -0.11
N ARG A 29 -9.34 18.82 -0.42
CA ARG A 29 -9.49 17.38 -0.67
C ARG A 29 -8.65 16.56 0.31
N SER A 30 -9.09 15.33 0.58
CA SER A 30 -8.37 14.36 1.43
C SER A 30 -7.79 13.25 0.56
N PHE A 31 -6.47 13.20 0.47
CA PHE A 31 -5.70 12.26 -0.33
C PHE A 31 -5.14 11.15 0.56
N TYR A 32 -5.29 9.90 0.12
CA TYR A 32 -4.88 8.73 0.88
C TYR A 32 -3.81 7.94 0.14
N PHE A 33 -2.68 7.73 0.80
CA PHE A 33 -1.56 6.96 0.26
C PHE A 33 -1.43 5.66 1.05
N PHE A 34 -1.21 4.55 0.34
CA PHE A 34 -1.13 3.22 0.96
C PHE A 34 0.04 2.42 0.38
N ASP A 35 0.72 1.65 1.23
CA ASP A 35 1.38 0.43 0.77
C ASP A 35 0.35 -0.68 0.58
N PHE A 36 0.55 -1.54 -0.41
CA PHE A 36 -0.38 -2.63 -0.68
C PHE A 36 -0.10 -3.83 0.21
N ASP A 37 1.13 -4.32 0.17
CA ASP A 37 1.56 -5.55 0.82
C ASP A 37 1.70 -5.34 2.32
N ASP A 38 1.20 -6.31 3.08
CA ASP A 38 1.21 -6.36 4.55
C ASP A 38 0.45 -5.21 5.25
N ASN A 39 -0.02 -4.21 4.49
CA ASN A 39 -0.69 -3.01 4.96
C ASN A 39 -2.18 -2.98 4.55
N ILE A 40 -2.50 -3.12 3.27
CA ILE A 40 -3.90 -3.31 2.81
C ILE A 40 -4.23 -4.80 2.83
N VAL A 41 -3.33 -5.65 2.33
CA VAL A 41 -3.58 -7.09 2.16
C VAL A 41 -2.34 -7.91 2.47
N PHE A 42 -2.52 -9.01 3.22
CA PHE A 42 -1.53 -10.07 3.33
C PHE A 42 -1.68 -11.05 2.17
N LEU A 43 -0.64 -11.18 1.34
CA LEU A 43 -0.62 -12.10 0.20
C LEU A 43 0.36 -13.24 0.41
N SER A 44 0.07 -14.40 -0.20
CA SER A 44 0.93 -15.59 -0.19
C SER A 44 2.11 -15.51 -1.16
N THR A 45 2.31 -14.37 -1.85
CA THR A 45 3.39 -14.19 -2.82
C THR A 45 4.73 -14.46 -2.16
N SER A 46 5.45 -15.48 -2.63
CA SER A 46 6.72 -15.88 -2.03
C SER A 46 7.92 -15.22 -2.72
N LEU A 47 8.94 -14.87 -1.95
CA LEU A 47 10.28 -14.54 -2.46
C LEU A 47 11.10 -15.81 -2.63
N VAL A 48 12.05 -15.80 -3.57
CA VAL A 48 12.90 -16.96 -3.85
C VAL A 48 14.34 -16.67 -3.48
N ILE A 49 15.00 -17.56 -2.76
CA ILE A 49 16.46 -17.52 -2.57
C ILE A 49 17.10 -18.80 -3.10
N PHE A 50 18.36 -18.70 -3.51
CA PHE A 50 19.03 -19.77 -4.25
C PHE A 50 20.21 -20.28 -3.45
N HIS A 51 20.34 -21.59 -3.30
CA HIS A 51 21.53 -22.17 -2.67
C HIS A 51 22.76 -21.88 -3.56
N LYS A 52 23.85 -21.39 -2.97
CA LYS A 52 25.04 -20.91 -3.70
C LYS A 52 25.71 -22.00 -4.54
N GLU A 53 25.74 -23.23 -4.05
CA GLU A 53 26.41 -24.35 -4.74
C GLU A 53 25.49 -25.13 -5.69
N THR A 54 24.34 -25.60 -5.21
CA THR A 54 23.41 -26.43 -6.00
C THR A 54 22.48 -25.62 -6.90
N GLY A 55 22.24 -24.34 -6.58
CA GLY A 55 21.22 -23.53 -7.24
C GLY A 55 19.79 -23.83 -6.81
N ASP A 56 19.59 -24.71 -5.82
CA ASP A 56 18.25 -25.08 -5.33
C ASP A 56 17.49 -23.88 -4.79
N GLU A 57 16.20 -23.82 -5.09
CA GLU A 57 15.33 -22.73 -4.70
C GLU A 57 14.69 -22.98 -3.33
N LEU A 58 14.67 -21.95 -2.50
CA LEU A 58 13.92 -21.91 -1.26
C LEU A 58 12.96 -20.72 -1.29
N LEU A 59 11.69 -20.99 -0.98
CA LEU A 59 10.64 -19.97 -0.91
C LEU A 59 10.59 -19.35 0.49
N LEU A 60 10.57 -18.03 0.55
CA LEU A 60 10.40 -17.24 1.77
C LEU A 60 9.09 -16.46 1.72
N THR A 61 8.44 -16.36 2.89
CA THR A 61 7.33 -15.43 3.09
C THR A 61 7.83 -13.99 3.21
N SER A 62 6.95 -12.99 3.06
CA SER A 62 7.29 -11.57 3.34
C SER A 62 7.82 -11.37 4.77
N GLY A 63 7.24 -12.08 5.75
CA GLY A 63 7.70 -12.04 7.15
C GLY A 63 9.10 -12.62 7.34
N ASP A 64 9.41 -13.76 6.71
CA ASP A 64 10.77 -14.32 6.72
C ASP A 64 11.76 -13.37 6.07
N TRP A 65 11.37 -12.76 4.94
CA TRP A 65 12.20 -11.78 4.25
C TRP A 65 12.50 -10.56 5.13
N ALA A 66 11.49 -9.96 5.76
CA ALA A 66 11.64 -8.83 6.67
C ALA A 66 12.65 -9.14 7.80
N ARG A 67 12.61 -10.38 8.33
CA ARG A 67 13.49 -10.83 9.40
C ARG A 67 14.92 -11.13 8.96
N PHE A 68 15.10 -11.74 7.79
CA PHE A 68 16.37 -12.37 7.43
C PHE A 68 17.12 -11.74 6.25
N HIS A 69 16.50 -10.91 5.39
CA HIS A 69 17.12 -10.48 4.13
C HIS A 69 18.51 -9.81 4.27
N HIS A 70 18.76 -9.08 5.35
CA HIS A 70 20.08 -8.46 5.60
C HIS A 70 21.20 -9.47 5.90
N THR A 71 20.85 -10.67 6.37
CA THR A 71 21.79 -11.73 6.77
C THR A 71 21.91 -12.88 5.75
N ILE A 72 21.02 -12.93 4.74
CA ILE A 72 21.09 -13.91 3.64
C ILE A 72 22.47 -13.82 2.97
N GLY A 73 23.08 -14.98 2.74
CA GLY A 73 24.41 -15.09 2.15
C GLY A 73 25.58 -14.71 3.05
N LYS A 74 25.31 -14.30 4.30
CA LYS A 74 26.34 -13.84 5.25
C LYS A 74 26.36 -14.70 6.52
N GLN A 75 25.22 -14.87 7.18
CA GLN A 75 25.12 -15.55 8.47
C GLN A 75 23.72 -16.10 8.75
N GLY A 76 23.61 -16.97 9.76
CA GLY A 76 22.33 -17.54 10.17
C GLY A 76 21.85 -18.67 9.25
N PRO A 77 20.52 -18.97 9.24
CA PRO A 77 19.97 -20.14 8.55
C PRO A 77 20.12 -20.08 7.02
N PHE A 78 20.27 -18.88 6.45
CA PHE A 78 20.36 -18.66 5.00
C PHE A 78 21.76 -18.19 4.56
N LYS A 79 22.81 -18.50 5.33
CA LYS A 79 24.20 -18.12 4.99
C LYS A 79 24.70 -18.71 3.66
N ASP A 80 24.19 -19.89 3.31
CA ASP A 80 24.58 -20.66 2.10
C ASP A 80 23.67 -20.34 0.90
N TYR A 81 22.80 -19.35 1.05
CA TYR A 81 21.88 -18.88 0.00
C TYR A 81 22.28 -17.50 -0.51
N GLU A 82 21.80 -17.14 -1.70
CA GLU A 82 22.00 -15.84 -2.32
C GLU A 82 20.69 -15.25 -2.84
N ILE A 83 20.69 -13.92 -2.98
CA ILE A 83 19.62 -13.15 -3.60
C ILE A 83 20.04 -12.87 -5.04
N ARG A 84 19.17 -13.18 -6.00
CA ARG A 84 19.38 -12.88 -7.43
C ARG A 84 18.42 -11.77 -7.86
N PHE A 85 18.94 -10.73 -8.50
CA PHE A 85 18.16 -9.52 -8.82
C PHE A 85 17.58 -9.50 -10.23
N ASP A 86 17.75 -10.57 -11.00
CA ASP A 86 17.10 -10.71 -12.30
C ASP A 86 15.58 -10.71 -12.14
N ASP A 87 14.88 -9.88 -12.91
CA ASP A 87 13.43 -9.67 -12.76
C ASP A 87 12.61 -10.90 -13.20
N GLN A 88 13.10 -11.70 -14.14
CA GLN A 88 12.36 -12.83 -14.69
C GLN A 88 12.65 -14.15 -13.96
N THR A 89 13.89 -14.34 -13.54
CA THR A 89 14.37 -15.63 -12.98
C THR A 89 14.84 -15.52 -11.54
N GLY A 90 15.07 -14.31 -11.04
CA GLY A 90 15.63 -14.05 -9.72
C GLY A 90 14.61 -14.11 -8.57
N SER A 91 15.04 -13.55 -7.45
CA SER A 91 14.39 -13.64 -6.14
C SER A 91 13.02 -12.97 -6.07
N PHE A 92 12.79 -11.98 -6.93
CA PHE A 92 11.59 -11.15 -6.93
C PHE A 92 10.67 -11.43 -8.12
N ARG A 93 10.91 -12.50 -8.89
CA ARG A 93 10.12 -12.80 -10.11
C ARG A 93 8.61 -12.94 -9.85
N ASN A 94 8.22 -13.47 -8.70
CA ASN A 94 6.80 -13.58 -8.31
C ASN A 94 6.17 -12.20 -8.00
N PHE A 95 6.98 -11.15 -7.89
CA PHE A 95 6.57 -9.75 -7.70
C PHE A 95 6.61 -8.95 -9.02
N ARG A 96 6.67 -9.64 -10.17
CA ARG A 96 6.71 -9.08 -11.52
C ARG A 96 5.60 -9.67 -12.40
N ASP A 97 5.26 -8.94 -13.46
CA ASP A 97 4.44 -9.51 -14.52
C ASP A 97 5.21 -10.55 -15.30
N HIS A 98 4.50 -11.61 -15.66
CA HIS A 98 4.98 -12.67 -16.51
C HIS A 98 4.41 -12.48 -17.91
N HIS A 99 5.20 -12.80 -18.92
CA HIS A 99 4.70 -12.80 -20.29
C HIS A 99 3.63 -13.89 -20.48
N PRO A 100 2.67 -13.71 -21.40
CA PRO A 100 1.60 -14.69 -21.62
C PRO A 100 2.10 -16.13 -21.87
N GLU A 101 3.24 -16.27 -22.56
CA GLU A 101 3.87 -17.57 -22.80
C GLU A 101 4.37 -18.24 -21.51
N GLU A 102 4.88 -17.47 -20.56
CA GLU A 102 5.34 -17.95 -19.26
C GLU A 102 4.16 -18.37 -18.39
N LEU A 103 3.10 -17.57 -18.37
CA LEU A 103 1.84 -17.93 -17.70
C LEU A 103 1.28 -19.24 -18.27
N MET A 104 1.27 -19.39 -19.60
CA MET A 104 0.81 -20.62 -20.25
C MET A 104 1.66 -21.83 -19.84
N LYS A 105 3.00 -21.69 -19.78
CA LYS A 105 3.90 -22.75 -19.29
C LYS A 105 3.65 -23.11 -17.82
N LEU A 106 3.24 -22.14 -17.01
CA LEU A 106 2.86 -22.33 -15.62
C LEU A 106 1.43 -22.87 -15.45
N GLY A 107 0.69 -23.08 -16.55
CA GLY A 107 -0.72 -23.50 -16.52
C GLY A 107 -1.66 -22.41 -15.97
N ARG A 108 -1.22 -21.16 -15.98
CA ARG A 108 -1.94 -20.00 -15.43
C ARG A 108 -2.58 -19.18 -16.54
N GLN A 109 -3.74 -18.62 -16.23
CA GLN A 109 -4.48 -17.75 -17.16
C GLN A 109 -4.35 -16.27 -16.80
N ARG A 110 -3.93 -15.97 -15.57
CA ARG A 110 -3.80 -14.60 -15.05
C ARG A 110 -2.43 -14.42 -14.43
N GLN A 111 -2.04 -13.16 -14.23
CA GLN A 111 -0.83 -12.82 -13.49
C GLN A 111 -0.87 -13.42 -12.08
N LEU A 112 0.29 -13.86 -11.57
CA LEU A 112 0.41 -14.48 -10.24
C LEU A 112 -0.21 -13.60 -9.15
N PHE A 113 0.03 -12.28 -9.19
CA PHE A 113 -0.58 -11.33 -8.27
C PHE A 113 -2.11 -11.42 -8.22
N VAL A 114 -2.77 -11.50 -9.37
CA VAL A 114 -4.23 -11.56 -9.48
C VAL A 114 -4.75 -12.87 -8.90
N GLU A 115 -4.00 -13.97 -9.08
CA GLU A 115 -4.33 -15.27 -8.50
C GLU A 115 -4.10 -15.29 -6.98
N ASP A 116 -3.04 -14.68 -6.48
CA ASP A 116 -2.77 -14.53 -5.04
C ASP A 116 -3.87 -13.71 -4.35
N VAL A 117 -4.31 -12.60 -4.96
CA VAL A 117 -5.45 -11.82 -4.44
C VAL A 117 -6.73 -12.67 -4.44
N ALA A 118 -6.98 -13.44 -5.51
CA ALA A 118 -8.14 -14.34 -5.57
C ALA A 118 -8.10 -15.42 -4.48
N ALA A 119 -6.92 -15.97 -4.19
CA ALA A 119 -6.72 -16.97 -3.15
C ALA A 119 -6.90 -16.40 -1.74
N ALA A 120 -6.37 -15.19 -1.49
CA ALA A 120 -6.51 -14.47 -0.23
C ALA A 120 -7.99 -14.26 0.17
N MET A 121 -8.84 -13.89 -0.78
CA MET A 121 -10.29 -13.77 -0.54
C MET A 121 -11.00 -15.11 -0.28
N GLY A 122 -10.32 -16.24 -0.47
CA GLY A 122 -10.84 -17.58 -0.19
C GLY A 122 -10.70 -18.01 1.27
N VAL A 123 -9.97 -17.25 2.09
CA VAL A 123 -9.76 -17.52 3.53
C VAL A 123 -10.47 -16.46 4.39
N PRO A 124 -10.67 -16.70 5.71
CA PRO A 124 -11.34 -15.72 6.58
C PRO A 124 -10.67 -14.35 6.57
N ASP A 125 -11.48 -13.29 6.63
CA ASP A 125 -11.07 -11.88 6.61
C ASP A 125 -9.85 -11.55 7.48
N LEU A 126 -9.81 -12.05 8.71
CA LEU A 126 -8.73 -11.82 9.68
C LEU A 126 -7.36 -12.37 9.22
N GLN A 127 -7.31 -13.22 8.18
CA GLN A 127 -6.07 -13.81 7.67
C GLN A 127 -5.45 -13.02 6.51
N TRP A 128 -6.24 -12.21 5.81
CA TRP A 128 -5.78 -11.54 4.60
C TRP A 128 -5.97 -10.03 4.60
N LYS A 129 -6.92 -9.49 5.37
CA LYS A 129 -7.07 -8.04 5.52
C LYS A 129 -5.91 -7.49 6.35
N GLY A 130 -5.15 -6.61 5.74
CA GLY A 130 -4.08 -5.87 6.42
C GLY A 130 -4.63 -4.81 7.37
N PRO A 131 -3.76 -4.22 8.21
CA PRO A 131 -4.16 -3.29 9.27
C PRO A 131 -4.82 -2.00 8.74
N SER A 132 -4.56 -1.60 7.49
CA SER A 132 -5.18 -0.42 6.86
C SER A 132 -6.36 -0.76 5.94
N TRP A 133 -6.81 -2.01 5.88
CA TRP A 133 -7.90 -2.45 5.00
C TRP A 133 -9.12 -1.53 5.07
N GLU A 134 -9.53 -1.14 6.26
CA GLU A 134 -10.74 -0.34 6.48
C GLU A 134 -10.54 1.15 6.17
N CYS A 135 -9.31 1.66 6.28
CA CYS A 135 -8.95 2.99 5.77
C CYS A 135 -9.03 2.99 4.24
N PHE A 136 -8.56 1.91 3.60
CA PHE A 136 -8.66 1.72 2.16
C PHE A 136 -10.12 1.58 1.71
N TYR A 137 -10.92 0.79 2.42
CA TYR A 137 -12.37 0.68 2.22
C TYR A 137 -13.05 2.05 2.34
N HIS A 138 -12.75 2.82 3.39
CA HIS A 138 -13.28 4.18 3.57
C HIS A 138 -12.93 5.07 2.37
N ALA A 139 -11.67 5.06 1.92
CA ALA A 139 -11.22 5.88 0.81
C ALA A 139 -11.94 5.53 -0.50
N ALA A 140 -12.07 4.23 -0.80
CA ALA A 140 -12.79 3.74 -1.97
C ALA A 140 -14.30 4.06 -1.90
N PHE A 141 -14.96 3.77 -0.77
CA PHE A 141 -16.38 4.04 -0.57
C PHE A 141 -16.73 5.53 -0.71
N ASN A 142 -15.89 6.41 -0.16
CA ASN A 142 -16.09 7.86 -0.22
C ASN A 142 -15.47 8.52 -1.47
N GLN A 143 -14.93 7.73 -2.40
CA GLN A 143 -14.29 8.19 -3.65
C GLN A 143 -13.19 9.24 -3.39
N ARG A 144 -12.45 9.07 -2.30
CA ARG A 144 -11.27 9.87 -1.98
C ARG A 144 -10.16 9.54 -2.98
N PRO A 145 -9.40 10.52 -3.47
CA PRO A 145 -8.27 10.23 -4.34
C PRO A 145 -7.22 9.36 -3.60
N VAL A 146 -6.85 8.24 -4.21
CA VAL A 146 -5.95 7.23 -3.64
C VAL A 146 -4.66 7.10 -4.45
N SER A 147 -3.52 7.12 -3.78
CA SER A 147 -2.24 6.70 -4.35
C SER A 147 -1.80 5.38 -3.74
N LEU A 148 -1.52 4.39 -4.59
CA LEU A 148 -0.93 3.13 -4.16
C LEU A 148 0.59 3.16 -4.38
N ILE A 149 1.39 2.94 -3.33
CA ILE A 149 2.85 3.02 -3.35
C ILE A 149 3.41 1.72 -2.77
N THR A 150 3.77 0.76 -3.63
CA THR A 150 4.17 -0.60 -3.22
C THR A 150 5.55 -0.97 -3.76
N ALA A 151 6.28 -1.82 -3.02
CA ALA A 151 7.54 -2.41 -3.47
C ALA A 151 7.38 -3.44 -4.61
N ARG A 152 6.14 -3.82 -4.99
CA ARG A 152 5.88 -4.66 -6.16
C ARG A 152 6.45 -4.04 -7.43
N GLY A 153 6.78 -4.89 -8.42
CA GLY A 153 7.20 -4.46 -9.75
C GLY A 153 6.21 -4.84 -10.86
N HIS A 154 5.02 -5.27 -10.49
CA HIS A 154 3.90 -5.42 -11.42
C HIS A 154 3.56 -4.08 -12.08
N HIS A 155 3.04 -4.11 -13.29
CA HIS A 155 2.49 -3.00 -14.01
C HIS A 155 1.30 -2.43 -13.22
N PRO A 156 1.09 -1.10 -13.23
CA PRO A 156 -0.05 -0.48 -12.56
C PRO A 156 -1.41 -1.11 -12.89
N ASP A 157 -1.61 -1.54 -14.14
CA ASP A 157 -2.88 -2.15 -14.54
C ASP A 157 -3.07 -3.57 -13.98
N THR A 158 -2.00 -4.35 -13.80
CA THR A 158 -2.07 -5.64 -13.09
C THR A 158 -2.48 -5.44 -11.63
N LEU A 159 -1.99 -4.39 -10.99
CA LEU A 159 -2.40 -4.03 -9.62
C LEU A 159 -3.88 -3.66 -9.56
N LYS A 160 -4.37 -2.86 -10.53
CA LYS A 160 -5.81 -2.53 -10.64
C LYS A 160 -6.66 -3.78 -10.87
N ASP A 161 -6.20 -4.72 -11.70
CA ASP A 161 -6.95 -5.95 -11.96
C ASP A 161 -7.11 -6.80 -10.70
N GLY A 162 -6.08 -6.87 -9.85
CA GLY A 162 -6.21 -7.50 -8.52
C GLY A 162 -7.22 -6.77 -7.63
N ILE A 163 -7.13 -5.44 -7.54
CA ILE A 163 -8.08 -4.65 -6.72
C ILE A 163 -9.52 -4.77 -7.22
N ARG A 164 -9.72 -4.83 -8.55
CA ARG A 164 -11.04 -5.03 -9.16
C ARG A 164 -11.71 -6.32 -8.70
N LEU A 165 -10.94 -7.36 -8.37
CA LEU A 165 -11.50 -8.59 -7.81
C LEU A 165 -12.23 -8.37 -6.48
N PHE A 166 -11.77 -7.45 -5.63
CA PHE A 166 -12.50 -7.10 -4.41
C PHE A 166 -13.87 -6.50 -4.73
N VAL A 167 -13.96 -5.71 -5.80
CA VAL A 167 -15.21 -5.09 -6.27
C VAL A 167 -16.14 -6.14 -6.88
N ASP A 168 -15.62 -7.00 -7.75
CA ASP A 168 -16.37 -8.09 -8.37
C ASP A 168 -16.96 -9.06 -7.32
N ARG A 169 -16.24 -9.25 -6.22
CA ARG A 169 -16.66 -10.07 -5.07
C ARG A 169 -17.50 -9.32 -4.04
N ARG A 170 -17.78 -8.02 -4.27
CA ARG A 170 -18.53 -7.13 -3.36
C ARG A 170 -17.91 -6.96 -1.97
N ILE A 171 -16.60 -7.19 -1.86
CA ILE A 171 -15.80 -6.91 -0.66
C ILE A 171 -15.43 -5.42 -0.62
N LEU A 172 -15.18 -4.83 -1.79
CA LEU A 172 -15.19 -3.38 -1.97
C LEU A 172 -16.48 -2.94 -2.69
N PRO A 173 -17.08 -1.82 -2.30
CA PRO A 173 -18.30 -1.33 -2.93
C PRO A 173 -18.05 -0.68 -4.28
N LEU A 174 -16.88 -0.05 -4.46
CA LEU A 174 -16.48 0.69 -5.65
C LEU A 174 -14.98 0.52 -5.88
N GLU A 175 -14.53 0.64 -7.13
CA GLU A 175 -13.10 0.82 -7.42
C GLU A 175 -12.60 2.13 -6.77
N PRO A 176 -11.34 2.16 -6.27
CA PRO A 176 -10.72 3.39 -5.79
C PRO A 176 -10.70 4.48 -6.86
N ASN A 177 -10.87 5.74 -6.43
CA ASN A 177 -10.58 6.90 -7.25
C ASN A 177 -9.04 7.07 -7.33
N TYR A 178 -8.40 6.35 -8.26
CA TYR A 178 -6.94 6.34 -8.37
C TYR A 178 -6.40 7.73 -8.75
N LEU A 179 -5.63 8.33 -7.84
CA LEU A 179 -4.76 9.47 -8.12
C LEU A 179 -3.49 9.01 -8.84
N SER A 180 -2.85 7.96 -8.32
CA SER A 180 -1.63 7.36 -8.89
C SER A 180 -1.43 5.92 -8.40
N ILE A 181 -0.64 5.14 -9.13
CA ILE A 181 -0.19 3.80 -8.71
C ILE A 181 1.30 3.71 -9.04
N TYR A 182 2.12 3.58 -8.00
CA TYR A 182 3.57 3.54 -8.06
C TYR A 182 4.08 2.20 -7.53
N PRO A 183 4.14 1.15 -8.37
CA PRO A 183 4.90 -0.06 -8.11
C PRO A 183 6.39 0.26 -8.25
N VAL A 184 7.03 0.67 -7.16
CA VAL A 184 8.33 1.34 -7.22
C VAL A 184 9.47 0.44 -7.69
N SER A 185 9.27 -0.87 -7.75
CA SER A 185 10.26 -1.78 -8.34
C SER A 185 10.04 -2.04 -9.84
N ASN A 186 8.97 -1.52 -10.44
CA ASN A 186 8.72 -1.62 -11.88
C ASN A 186 9.63 -0.65 -12.64
N VAL A 187 10.30 -1.11 -13.70
CA VAL A 187 11.25 -0.30 -14.48
C VAL A 187 10.65 1.00 -15.00
N SER A 188 9.44 0.97 -15.54
CA SER A 188 8.78 2.17 -16.09
C SER A 188 8.45 3.19 -15.00
N THR A 189 8.01 2.71 -13.83
CA THR A 189 7.76 3.53 -12.65
C THR A 189 9.05 4.14 -12.12
N ARG A 190 10.14 3.38 -12.05
CA ARG A 190 11.47 3.89 -11.63
C ARG A 190 11.94 5.03 -12.53
N GLN A 191 11.83 4.85 -13.85
CA GLN A 191 12.13 5.90 -14.81
C GLN A 191 11.28 7.15 -14.61
N ALA A 192 9.97 6.98 -14.39
CA ALA A 192 9.06 8.10 -14.11
C ALA A 192 9.38 8.83 -12.79
N LEU A 193 9.94 8.14 -11.81
CA LEU A 193 10.43 8.70 -10.54
C LEU A 193 11.87 9.23 -10.63
N GLY A 194 12.45 9.30 -11.83
CA GLY A 194 13.79 9.85 -12.05
C GLY A 194 14.93 8.92 -11.64
N ASP A 195 14.71 7.60 -11.66
CA ASP A 195 15.71 6.56 -11.45
C ASP A 195 16.02 5.83 -12.76
N GLY A 196 16.48 6.57 -13.76
CA GLY A 196 16.80 6.02 -15.08
C GLY A 196 17.91 4.98 -15.08
N GLU A 197 18.85 5.08 -14.13
CA GLU A 197 19.99 4.18 -13.97
C GLU A 197 19.69 2.97 -13.06
N LEU A 198 18.47 2.90 -12.50
CA LEU A 198 18.02 1.81 -11.62
C LEU A 198 18.91 1.58 -10.38
N ILE A 199 19.44 2.66 -9.81
CA ILE A 199 20.37 2.63 -8.67
C ILE A 199 19.71 2.90 -7.32
N LEU A 200 18.54 3.54 -7.33
CA LEU A 200 17.88 3.91 -6.08
C LEU A 200 17.31 2.69 -5.35
N SER A 201 17.32 2.78 -4.02
CA SER A 201 16.66 1.81 -3.17
C SER A 201 15.14 1.95 -3.24
N VAL A 202 14.43 0.87 -2.89
CA VAL A 202 12.96 0.88 -2.75
C VAL A 202 12.51 1.98 -1.79
N ALA A 203 13.25 2.20 -0.70
CA ALA A 203 12.99 3.25 0.28
C ALA A 203 13.01 4.66 -0.35
N GLU A 204 14.07 4.98 -1.10
CA GLU A 204 14.20 6.26 -1.80
C GLU A 204 13.11 6.44 -2.86
N LEU A 205 12.78 5.37 -3.59
CA LEU A 205 11.73 5.40 -4.61
C LEU A 205 10.34 5.60 -3.99
N LYS A 206 10.06 4.99 -2.83
CA LYS A 206 8.82 5.24 -2.07
C LYS A 206 8.73 6.72 -1.64
N GLN A 207 9.81 7.33 -1.14
CA GLN A 207 9.83 8.77 -0.83
C GLN A 207 9.52 9.62 -2.08
N ARG A 208 10.16 9.31 -3.21
CA ARG A 208 9.86 10.01 -4.48
C ARG A 208 8.41 9.83 -4.92
N ALA A 209 7.84 8.65 -4.75
CA ALA A 209 6.44 8.37 -5.07
C ALA A 209 5.45 9.14 -4.18
N ILE A 210 5.76 9.34 -2.89
CA ILE A 210 4.96 10.19 -1.99
C ILE A 210 4.92 11.62 -2.52
N ARG A 211 6.08 12.20 -2.82
CA ARG A 211 6.19 13.54 -3.40
C ARG A 211 5.46 13.65 -4.74
N ALA A 212 5.71 12.71 -5.66
CA ALA A 212 5.05 12.69 -6.95
C ALA A 212 3.53 12.58 -6.82
N SER A 213 3.01 11.87 -5.81
CA SER A 213 1.57 11.80 -5.52
C SER A 213 1.02 13.15 -5.07
N VAL A 214 1.74 13.88 -4.20
CA VAL A 214 1.34 15.24 -3.80
C VAL A 214 1.34 16.18 -5.00
N GLU A 215 2.41 16.19 -5.78
CA GLU A 215 2.52 17.03 -6.97
C GLU A 215 1.42 16.71 -7.99
N LYS A 216 1.11 15.42 -8.19
CA LYS A 216 0.00 14.99 -9.06
C LYS A 216 -1.36 15.46 -8.55
N ALA A 217 -1.55 15.46 -7.23
CA ALA A 217 -2.77 16.01 -6.63
C ALA A 217 -2.90 17.52 -6.91
N LEU A 218 -1.81 18.27 -6.81
CA LEU A 218 -1.81 19.71 -7.12
C LEU A 218 -2.03 19.98 -8.61
N GLU A 219 -1.48 19.14 -9.49
CA GLU A 219 -1.71 19.21 -10.93
C GLU A 219 -3.19 18.99 -11.28
N LEU A 220 -3.82 17.96 -10.72
CA LEU A 220 -5.18 17.55 -11.09
C LEU A 220 -6.29 18.32 -10.35
N TYR A 221 -6.06 18.66 -9.08
CA TYR A 221 -7.07 19.28 -8.22
C TYR A 221 -6.79 20.76 -7.93
N GLY A 222 -5.67 21.28 -8.41
CA GLY A 222 -5.20 22.63 -8.10
C GLY A 222 -4.60 22.74 -6.71
N TYR A 223 -4.00 23.90 -6.44
CA TYR A 223 -3.52 24.24 -5.10
C TYR A 223 -4.69 24.62 -4.19
N SER A 224 -4.72 24.05 -2.98
CA SER A 224 -5.51 24.57 -1.87
C SER A 224 -4.78 24.36 -0.56
N ALA A 225 -4.69 25.43 0.24
CA ALA A 225 -4.17 25.40 1.60
C ALA A 225 -4.89 24.37 2.50
N HIS A 226 -6.09 23.95 2.11
CA HIS A 226 -6.90 23.01 2.87
C HIS A 226 -6.80 21.56 2.39
N HIS A 227 -5.88 21.26 1.46
CA HIS A 227 -5.52 19.89 1.09
C HIS A 227 -4.93 19.13 2.27
N ARG A 228 -5.27 17.84 2.35
CA ARG A 228 -4.84 16.94 3.41
C ARG A 228 -4.31 15.67 2.78
N PHE A 229 -3.08 15.31 3.12
CA PHE A 229 -2.41 14.10 2.64
C PHE A 229 -2.16 13.17 3.82
N GLY A 230 -2.57 11.91 3.71
CA GLY A 230 -2.35 10.90 4.74
C GLY A 230 -1.74 9.65 4.14
N MET A 231 -0.64 9.15 4.71
CA MET A 231 -0.10 7.85 4.36
C MET A 231 -0.23 6.88 5.54
N SER A 232 -0.73 5.69 5.25
CA SER A 232 -0.85 4.58 6.21
C SER A 232 0.30 3.60 6.03
N ASP A 233 0.96 3.20 7.11
CA ASP A 233 2.01 2.16 7.13
C ASP A 233 2.10 1.51 8.52
N ASP A 234 2.54 0.26 8.57
CA ASP A 234 2.67 -0.56 9.78
C ASP A 234 4.11 -1.00 10.06
N ASP A 235 5.05 -0.82 9.12
CA ASP A 235 6.48 -1.09 9.35
C ASP A 235 7.19 0.14 9.96
N PRO A 236 7.77 0.03 11.16
CA PRO A 236 8.50 1.13 11.81
C PRO A 236 9.61 1.76 10.95
N LYS A 237 10.29 0.97 10.11
CA LYS A 237 11.33 1.49 9.20
C LYS A 237 10.74 2.32 8.07
N ASN A 238 9.61 1.88 7.51
CA ASN A 238 8.90 2.66 6.48
C ASN A 238 8.32 3.94 7.08
N ILE A 239 7.75 3.87 8.29
CA ILE A 239 7.19 5.01 9.02
C ILE A 239 8.21 6.15 9.12
N GLN A 240 9.46 5.86 9.48
CA GLN A 240 10.50 6.89 9.57
C GLN A 240 10.70 7.61 8.23
N LEU A 241 10.84 6.86 7.13
CA LEU A 241 11.06 7.41 5.79
C LEU A 241 9.86 8.25 5.30
N ILE A 242 8.65 7.83 5.63
CA ILE A 242 7.41 8.55 5.34
C ILE A 242 7.39 9.88 6.10
N VAL A 243 7.70 9.86 7.40
CA VAL A 243 7.75 11.06 8.24
C VAL A 243 8.79 12.06 7.69
N GLU A 244 9.97 11.59 7.30
CA GLU A 244 11.01 12.43 6.70
C GLU A 244 10.52 13.14 5.42
N GLU A 245 9.91 12.41 4.49
CA GLU A 245 9.45 13.01 3.23
C GLU A 245 8.23 13.92 3.43
N MET A 246 7.28 13.52 4.28
CA MET A 246 6.14 14.36 4.65
C MET A 246 6.57 15.64 5.35
N THR A 247 7.68 15.61 6.11
CA THR A 247 8.26 16.82 6.73
C THR A 247 8.83 17.76 5.68
N ARG A 248 9.54 17.23 4.67
CA ARG A 248 10.01 18.05 3.53
C ARG A 248 8.83 18.68 2.78
N LEU A 249 7.79 17.90 2.50
CA LEU A 249 6.57 18.40 1.86
C LEU A 249 5.85 19.43 2.73
N LYS A 250 5.84 19.28 4.06
CA LYS A 250 5.30 20.29 4.97
C LYS A 250 6.09 21.59 4.94
N ASN A 251 7.41 21.54 4.76
CA ASN A 251 8.22 22.75 4.57
C ASN A 251 7.93 23.43 3.23
N ASP A 252 7.76 22.64 2.15
CA ASP A 252 7.45 23.16 0.81
C ASP A 252 6.00 23.72 0.74
N TYR A 253 5.07 23.10 1.44
CA TYR A 253 3.63 23.42 1.46
C TYR A 253 3.11 23.64 2.90
N PRO A 254 3.52 24.73 3.57
CA PRO A 254 3.30 24.93 5.01
C PRO A 254 1.83 25.07 5.42
N GLU A 255 0.94 25.43 4.50
CA GLU A 255 -0.49 25.58 4.80
C GLU A 255 -1.24 24.25 4.73
N MET A 256 -0.77 23.29 3.93
CA MET A 256 -1.40 21.97 3.78
C MET A 256 -1.15 21.08 5.00
N SER A 257 -2.04 20.11 5.21
CA SER A 257 -1.89 19.15 6.31
C SER A 257 -1.33 17.82 5.81
N PHE A 258 -0.31 17.31 6.51
CA PHE A 258 0.30 16.01 6.23
C PHE A 258 0.16 15.11 7.45
N PHE A 259 -0.23 13.85 7.23
CA PHE A 259 -0.48 12.89 8.29
C PHE A 259 0.25 11.57 8.00
N MET A 260 0.87 11.02 9.04
CA MET A 260 1.27 9.62 9.08
C MET A 260 0.25 8.86 9.95
N ILE A 261 -0.24 7.74 9.47
CA ILE A 261 -1.23 6.90 10.14
C ILE A 261 -0.54 5.57 10.46
N GLU A 262 -0.24 5.37 11.74
CA GLU A 262 0.31 4.11 12.24
C GLU A 262 -0.84 3.18 12.58
N THR A 263 -0.79 1.96 12.06
CA THR A 263 -1.83 0.96 12.21
C THR A 263 -1.29 -0.26 12.95
N HIS A 264 -1.70 -0.47 14.20
CA HIS A 264 -1.25 -1.62 15.01
C HIS A 264 -2.40 -2.23 15.80
N GLU A 265 -2.62 -3.54 15.62
CA GLU A 265 -3.59 -4.36 16.38
C GLU A 265 -4.99 -3.73 16.55
N GLY A 266 -5.54 -3.14 15.48
CA GLY A 266 -6.87 -2.51 15.50
C GLY A 266 -6.92 -1.12 16.14
N SER A 267 -5.78 -0.58 16.56
CA SER A 267 -5.61 0.80 16.98
C SER A 267 -4.93 1.63 15.88
N PHE A 268 -5.35 2.89 15.77
CA PHE A 268 -4.81 3.86 14.81
C PHE A 268 -4.22 5.02 15.58
N LEU A 269 -2.94 5.30 15.35
CA LEU A 269 -2.30 6.50 15.86
C LEU A 269 -2.05 7.44 14.69
N LYS A 270 -2.66 8.63 14.78
CA LYS A 270 -2.54 9.64 13.75
C LYS A 270 -1.54 10.70 14.18
N HIS A 271 -0.54 10.88 13.34
CA HIS A 271 0.54 11.82 13.55
C HIS A 271 0.42 12.94 12.54
N GLU A 272 0.14 14.15 13.00
CA GLU A 272 0.21 15.34 12.16
C GLU A 272 1.65 15.83 12.08
N ILE A 273 2.12 16.05 10.85
CA ILE A 273 3.45 16.61 10.59
C ILE A 273 3.33 18.13 10.63
N THR A 274 4.03 18.75 11.58
CA THR A 274 4.09 20.20 11.76
C THR A 274 5.50 20.72 11.50
N LEU A 275 5.64 22.02 11.28
CA LEU A 275 6.96 22.65 11.10
C LEU A 275 7.85 22.52 12.36
N SER A 276 7.23 22.34 13.53
CA SER A 276 7.91 22.12 14.82
C SER A 276 8.17 20.64 15.14
N GLY A 277 7.81 19.71 14.26
CA GLY A 277 7.96 18.26 14.46
C GLY A 277 6.64 17.50 14.37
N VAL A 278 6.60 16.27 14.89
CA VAL A 278 5.44 15.38 14.80
C VAL A 278 4.55 15.54 16.03
N SER A 279 3.26 15.81 15.81
CA SER A 279 2.23 15.87 16.86
C SER A 279 1.32 14.65 16.79
N SER A 280 1.27 13.85 17.85
CA SER A 280 0.48 12.61 17.90
C SER A 280 -0.89 12.86 18.53
N GLN A 281 -1.96 12.48 17.83
CA GLN A 281 -3.31 12.40 18.40
C GLN A 281 -3.74 10.94 18.45
N LYS A 282 -3.92 10.43 19.67
CA LYS A 282 -4.45 9.08 19.89
C LYS A 282 -5.97 9.11 19.82
N SER A 283 -6.56 8.43 18.84
CA SER A 283 -8.01 8.24 18.78
C SER A 283 -8.37 6.94 19.48
N ASP A 284 -8.56 6.99 20.80
CA ASP A 284 -9.09 5.86 21.56
C ASP A 284 -10.60 5.69 21.27
N GLY A 285 -11.00 4.52 20.75
CA GLY A 285 -12.40 4.06 20.80
C GLY A 285 -13.42 4.70 19.85
N VAL A 286 -13.00 5.43 18.82
CA VAL A 286 -13.89 5.94 17.78
C VAL A 286 -13.96 4.91 16.64
N PRO A 287 -15.14 4.58 16.05
CA PRO A 287 -15.18 3.67 14.91
C PRO A 287 -14.20 4.16 13.86
N GLN A 288 -13.44 3.22 13.31
CA GLN A 288 -12.39 3.32 12.27
C GLN A 288 -12.66 4.34 11.15
N MET A 289 -13.93 4.68 10.97
CA MET A 289 -14.49 5.57 9.96
C MET A 289 -14.37 7.07 10.28
N SER A 290 -14.04 7.46 11.51
CA SER A 290 -14.11 8.86 12.00
C SER A 290 -12.73 9.49 12.30
N LEU A 291 -11.64 8.86 11.82
CA LEU A 291 -10.24 9.30 11.96
C LEU A 291 -9.94 10.72 11.43
N PHE A 292 -10.90 11.33 10.74
CA PHE A 292 -10.82 12.70 10.23
C PHE A 292 -11.85 13.65 10.86
N GLU A 293 -12.76 13.20 11.73
CA GLU A 293 -13.86 14.00 12.25
C GLU A 293 -13.49 14.80 13.50
N LYS A 294 -12.64 14.29 14.40
CA LYS A 294 -12.34 14.96 15.67
C LYS A 294 -10.93 15.52 15.75
N SER A 295 -10.82 16.80 15.42
CA SER A 295 -9.84 17.69 16.03
C SER A 295 -10.43 19.10 16.09
N ARG A 296 -10.97 19.48 17.26
CA ARG A 296 -11.24 20.87 17.63
C ARG A 296 -11.27 21.02 19.15
N THR A 297 -10.37 21.85 19.65
CA THR A 297 -10.56 22.77 20.77
C THR A 297 -9.53 23.89 20.56
N GLU A 298 -10.00 25.06 20.08
CA GLU A 298 -9.95 26.35 20.82
C GLU A 298 -8.49 26.85 20.98
N VAL A 299 -8.03 27.86 20.25
CA VAL A 299 -8.49 29.26 20.10
C VAL A 299 -8.27 29.77 18.66
#